data_AF-A0A6A7LSZ0-F1
#
_entry.id   AF-A0A6A7LSZ0-F1
#
_cell.length_a   1.000
_cell.length_b   1.000
_cell.length_c   1.000
_cell.angle_alpha   90.00
_cell.angle_beta   90.00
_cell.angle_gamma   90.00
#
_symmetry.space_group_name_H-M   'P 1'
#
loop_
_entity.id
_entity.type
_entity.pdbx_description
1 polymer ?
#
loop_
_entity_poly.entity_id
_entity_poly.type
_entity_poly.pdbx_seq_one_letter_code
_entity_poly.pdbx_strand_id
1 'polypeptide(L)'
;MTAAKQPVNGKAEPAEILDIDINDLSVDEAVELEELSGQAIADLASGKTPTAKLIRSLVFLTRRRTDSGYTLAQAGTEKLSRVIARAAGPN
;
A
#
# COMPACT_ATOMS: atom_id res chain seq x y z
N MET A 1 -30.52 -34.79 -0.28
CA MET A 1 -29.12 -34.29 -0.37
C MET A 1 -29.18 -32.85 -0.84
N THR A 2 -29.03 -31.89 0.07
CA THR A 2 -28.79 -30.49 -0.33
C THR A 2 -27.95 -29.83 0.74
N ALA A 3 -26.63 -29.78 0.53
CA ALA A 3 -25.70 -29.13 1.43
C ALA A 3 -25.79 -27.62 1.20
N ALA A 4 -26.35 -26.90 2.18
CA ALA A 4 -26.25 -25.45 2.26
C ALA A 4 -24.79 -25.09 2.61
N LYS A 5 -24.00 -24.69 1.60
CA LYS A 5 -22.70 -24.07 1.83
C LYS A 5 -22.94 -22.60 2.16
N GLN A 6 -22.67 -22.23 3.40
CA GLN A 6 -22.49 -20.84 3.84
C GLN A 6 -21.55 -20.09 2.88
N PRO A 7 -21.88 -18.87 2.45
CA PRO A 7 -20.84 -17.99 1.94
C PRO A 7 -19.97 -17.58 3.13
N VAL A 8 -18.69 -17.97 3.10
CA VAL A 8 -17.67 -17.47 4.01
C VAL A 8 -17.67 -15.94 3.90
N ASN A 9 -17.94 -15.29 5.03
CA ASN A 9 -17.86 -13.85 5.19
C ASN A 9 -16.37 -13.45 5.08
N GLY A 10 -15.87 -13.38 3.85
CA GLY A 10 -14.56 -12.81 3.56
C GLY A 10 -14.66 -11.32 3.79
N LYS A 11 -14.28 -10.85 4.99
CA LYS A 11 -13.97 -9.44 5.23
C LYS A 11 -13.06 -8.98 4.09
N ALA A 12 -13.58 -8.17 3.18
CA ALA A 12 -12.75 -7.46 2.24
C ALA A 12 -11.82 -6.58 3.09
N GLU A 13 -10.52 -6.86 3.06
CA GLU A 13 -9.52 -5.99 3.66
C GLU A 13 -9.69 -4.60 3.05
N PRO A 14 -9.74 -3.53 3.86
CA PRO A 14 -9.99 -2.20 3.37
C PRO A 14 -8.95 -1.82 2.30
N ALA A 15 -9.47 -1.10 1.31
CA ALA A 15 -8.74 -0.58 0.18
C ALA A 15 -7.79 0.55 0.65
N GLU A 16 -6.60 0.19 1.15
CA GLU A 16 -5.69 1.12 1.87
C GLU A 16 -4.24 1.15 1.32
N ILE A 17 -4.02 0.98 0.01
CA ILE A 17 -2.61 0.94 -0.48
C ILE A 17 -2.05 2.30 -0.94
N LEU A 18 -2.87 3.27 -1.38
CA LEU A 18 -2.35 4.58 -1.84
C LEU A 18 -3.01 5.80 -1.21
N ASP A 19 -3.92 5.64 -0.25
CA ASP A 19 -4.32 6.78 0.59
C ASP A 19 -3.30 6.89 1.72
N ILE A 20 -2.23 7.63 1.45
CA ILE A 20 -1.11 7.76 2.39
C ILE A 20 -1.50 8.85 3.37
N ASP A 21 -1.91 8.47 4.58
CA ASP A 21 -1.90 9.42 5.67
C ASP A 21 -0.45 9.63 6.11
N ILE A 22 0.17 10.70 5.63
CA ILE A 22 1.54 11.09 6.01
C ILE A 22 1.64 11.27 7.53
N ASN A 23 0.55 11.61 8.22
CA ASN A 23 0.54 11.76 9.68
C ASN A 23 0.59 10.41 10.42
N ASP A 24 0.30 9.31 9.73
CA ASP A 24 0.37 7.94 10.27
C ASP A 24 1.74 7.29 10.00
N LEU A 25 2.67 7.99 9.34
CA LEU A 25 4.05 7.51 9.18
C LEU A 25 4.85 7.81 10.46
N SER A 26 5.55 6.79 10.96
CA SER A 26 6.63 7.02 11.92
C SER A 26 7.78 7.77 11.26
N VAL A 27 8.63 8.44 12.06
CA VAL A 27 9.80 9.18 11.55
C VAL A 27 10.73 8.28 10.74
N ASP A 28 10.94 7.04 11.18
CA ASP A 28 11.79 6.09 10.46
C ASP A 28 11.16 5.65 9.13
N GLU A 29 9.85 5.42 9.09
CA GLU A 29 9.14 5.10 7.84
C GLU A 29 9.14 6.27 6.87
N ALA A 30 9.05 7.49 7.39
CA ALA A 30 9.18 8.72 6.62
C ALA A 30 10.56 8.81 5.96
N VAL A 31 11.64 8.65 6.72
CA VAL A 31 13.01 8.63 6.18
C VAL A 31 13.19 7.52 5.14
N GLU A 32 12.73 6.30 5.45
CA GLU A 32 12.82 5.15 4.55
C GLU A 32 12.02 5.37 3.25
N LEU A 33 10.85 6.03 3.33
CA LEU A 33 10.06 6.41 2.16
C LEU A 33 10.81 7.40 1.28
N GLU A 34 11.44 8.43 1.86
CA GLU A 34 12.23 9.42 1.11
C GLU A 34 13.44 8.76 0.43
N GLU A 35 14.16 7.90 1.15
CA GLU A 35 15.31 7.17 0.63
C GLU A 35 14.93 6.23 -0.53
N LEU A 36 13.84 5.48 -0.39
CA LEU A 36 13.41 4.51 -1.40
C LEU A 36 12.74 5.17 -2.61
N SER A 37 11.95 6.22 -2.39
CA SER A 37 11.22 6.92 -3.46
C SER A 37 12.07 7.96 -4.18
N GLY A 38 13.08 8.53 -3.49
CA GLY A 38 13.87 9.67 -3.95
C GLY A 38 13.07 10.98 -3.99
N GLN A 39 11.96 11.07 -3.26
CA GLN A 39 11.10 12.25 -3.18
C GLN A 39 11.00 12.70 -1.73
N ALA A 40 11.04 14.01 -1.51
CA ALA A 40 10.74 14.54 -0.19
C ALA A 40 9.27 14.31 0.15
N ILE A 41 8.96 14.04 1.41
CA ILE A 41 7.57 13.88 1.88
C ILE A 41 6.73 15.11 1.57
N ALA A 42 7.33 16.30 1.66
CA ALA A 42 6.68 17.56 1.30
C ALA A 42 6.20 17.58 -0.17
N ASP A 43 6.92 16.90 -1.08
CA ASP A 43 6.55 16.83 -2.50
C ASP A 43 5.40 15.83 -2.75
N LEU A 44 5.20 14.85 -1.87
CA LEU A 44 4.10 13.88 -1.95
C LEU A 44 2.74 14.53 -1.79
N ALA A 45 2.67 15.62 -1.00
CA ALA A 45 1.46 16.41 -0.80
C ALA A 45 1.06 17.27 -2.02
N SER A 46 1.89 17.32 -3.08
CA SER A 46 1.68 18.20 -4.24
C SER A 46 0.65 17.71 -5.27
N GLY A 47 0.00 16.55 -5.04
CA GLY A 47 -1.06 16.02 -5.91
C GLY A 47 -0.58 15.52 -7.28
N LYS A 48 0.73 15.32 -7.46
CA LYS A 48 1.31 14.73 -8.67
C LYS A 48 1.01 13.23 -8.72
N THR A 49 0.93 12.69 -9.95
CA THR A 49 0.85 11.24 -10.15
C THR A 49 2.02 10.54 -9.45
N PRO A 50 1.75 9.57 -8.56
CA PRO A 50 2.79 8.83 -7.85
C PRO A 50 3.75 8.16 -8.82
N THR A 51 5.06 8.26 -8.55
CA THR A 51 6.04 7.51 -9.34
C THR A 51 5.99 6.01 -9.00
N ALA A 52 6.42 5.15 -9.92
CA ALA A 52 6.49 3.71 -9.66
C ALA A 52 7.39 3.36 -8.45
N LYS A 53 8.44 4.16 -8.20
CA LYS A 53 9.29 4.03 -7.02
C LYS A 53 8.50 4.30 -5.74
N LEU A 54 7.78 5.43 -5.69
CA LEU A 54 6.92 5.78 -4.57
C LEU A 54 5.88 4.69 -4.29
N ILE A 55 5.18 4.22 -5.33
CA ILE A 55 4.20 3.14 -5.19
C ILE A 55 4.83 1.88 -4.58
N ARG A 56 6.02 1.48 -5.07
CA ARG A 56 6.73 0.31 -4.55
C ARG A 56 7.13 0.49 -3.08
N SER A 57 7.63 1.67 -2.71
CA SER A 57 8.03 1.98 -1.34
C SER A 57 6.84 1.90 -0.39
N LEU A 58 5.70 2.46 -0.79
CA LEU A 58 4.47 2.43 0.02
C LEU A 58 3.94 1.01 0.20
N VAL A 59 3.87 0.23 -0.88
CA VAL A 59 3.49 -1.18 -0.80
C VAL A 59 4.39 -1.92 0.20
N PHE A 60 5.69 -1.67 0.16
CA PHE A 60 6.64 -2.27 1.09
C PHE A 60 6.39 -1.86 2.54
N LEU A 61 6.31 -0.56 2.84
CA LEU A 61 6.12 -0.06 4.20
C LEU A 61 4.77 -0.52 4.79
N THR A 62 3.67 -0.37 4.04
CA THR A 62 2.33 -0.79 4.49
C THR A 62 2.28 -2.29 4.77
N ARG A 63 2.92 -3.12 3.93
CA ARG A 63 2.97 -4.57 4.17
C ARG A 63 3.88 -4.91 5.36
N ARG A 64 5.02 -4.23 5.50
CA ARG A 64 5.98 -4.50 6.59
C ARG A 64 5.38 -4.26 7.98
N ARG A 65 4.40 -3.34 8.10
CA ARG A 65 3.64 -3.11 9.34
C ARG A 65 2.89 -4.34 9.84
N THR A 66 2.43 -5.21 8.94
CA THR A 66 1.67 -6.42 9.26
C THR A 66 2.47 -7.71 9.09
N ASP A 67 3.54 -7.66 8.29
CA ASP A 67 4.47 -8.76 8.04
C ASP A 67 5.91 -8.22 8.01
N SER A 68 6.62 -8.34 9.14
CA SER A 68 8.00 -7.86 9.27
C SER A 68 8.99 -8.57 8.34
N GLY A 69 8.62 -9.73 7.78
CA GLY A 69 9.43 -10.47 6.80
C GLY A 69 9.22 -10.01 5.36
N TYR A 70 8.26 -9.10 5.12
CA TYR A 70 7.97 -8.59 3.79
C TYR A 70 9.16 -7.77 3.26
N THR A 71 9.54 -8.02 2.00
CA THR A 71 10.73 -7.44 1.38
C THR A 71 10.38 -6.46 0.27
N LEU A 72 11.30 -5.53 0.00
CA LEU A 72 11.17 -4.58 -1.10
C LEU A 72 11.12 -5.29 -2.48
N ALA A 73 11.72 -6.48 -2.61
CA ALA A 73 11.63 -7.31 -3.81
C ALA A 73 10.19 -7.80 -4.03
N GLN A 74 9.52 -8.27 -2.98
CA GLN A 74 8.11 -8.70 -3.05
C GLN A 74 7.19 -7.53 -3.41
N ALA A 75 7.41 -6.33 -2.89
CA ALA A 75 6.66 -5.14 -3.30
C ALA A 75 6.75 -4.87 -4.81
N GLY A 76 7.93 -5.12 -5.41
CA GLY A 76 8.14 -4.95 -6.84
C GLY A 76 7.42 -5.97 -7.73
N THR A 77 6.87 -7.04 -7.14
CA THR A 77 6.09 -8.05 -7.88
C THR A 77 4.60 -7.71 -7.95
N GLU A 78 4.14 -6.72 -7.17
CA GLU A 78 2.75 -6.31 -7.17
C GLU A 78 2.38 -5.59 -8.48
N LYS A 79 1.21 -5.91 -9.01
CA LYS A 79 0.71 -5.26 -10.22
C LYS A 79 0.17 -3.88 -9.87
N LEU A 80 0.61 -2.85 -10.60
CA LEU A 80 0.10 -1.48 -10.44
C LEU A 80 -1.42 -1.41 -10.50
N SER A 81 -2.07 -2.14 -11.42
CA SER A 81 -3.53 -2.18 -11.52
C SER A 81 -4.20 -2.70 -10.25
N ARG A 82 -3.58 -3.67 -9.56
CA ARG A 82 -4.08 -4.20 -8.29
C ARG A 82 -3.86 -3.19 -7.16
N VAL A 83 -2.69 -2.55 -7.13
CA VAL A 83 -2.33 -1.55 -6.11
C VAL A 83 -3.23 -0.32 -6.20
N ILE A 84 -3.43 0.21 -7.41
CA ILE A 84 -4.27 1.39 -7.67
C ILE A 84 -5.75 1.08 -7.46
N ALA A 85 -6.25 -0.08 -7.92
CA ALA A 85 -7.63 -0.49 -7.67
C ALA A 85 -7.94 -0.65 -6.17
N ARG A 86 -6.94 -1.08 -5.38
CA ARG A 86 -7.04 -1.13 -3.91
C ARG A 86 -6.91 0.23 -3.25
N ALA A 87 -6.62 1.32 -3.94
CA ALA A 87 -6.61 2.65 -3.35
C ALA A 87 -7.86 3.46 -3.69
N ALA A 88 -8.55 3.11 -4.77
CA ALA A 88 -9.73 3.84 -5.23
C ALA A 88 -11.02 3.52 -4.43
N GLY A 89 -10.99 2.52 -3.54
CA GLY A 89 -12.18 2.03 -2.82
C GLY A 89 -13.27 1.42 -3.74
N PRO A 90 -14.18 0.58 -3.22
CA PRO A 90 -15.43 0.31 -3.91
C PRO A 90 -16.31 1.57 -3.80
N ASN A 91 -16.87 2.05 -4.93
CA ASN A 91 -17.96 3.03 -4.94
C ASN A 91 -19.16 2.53 -4.12
#